data_AF-A0A6G9Y0V8-F1
#
_entry.id   AF-A0A6G9Y0V8-F1
#
_cell.length_a   1.000
_cell.length_b   1.000
_cell.length_c   1.000
_cell.angle_alpha   90.00
_cell.angle_beta   90.00
_cell.angle_gamma   90.00
#
_symmetry.space_group_name_H-M   'P 1'
#
loop_
_entity.id
_entity.type
_entity.pdbx_description
1 polymer ?
#
loop_
_entity_poly.entity_id
_entity_poly.type
_entity_poly.pdbx_seq_one_letter_code
_entity_poly.pdbx_strand_id
1 'polypeptide(L)'
;MTDKLAHVKQFFVGVVLDGFGQRKFTGIEGLSVDLLYIHNKVVPALYDAIKSDDPAYDPHNEIVHGAAGTEATGTGAVRWFVELLEADRAFQGLKDETCELYVRMYKSCAQNGCFLDGLRAALRADDPAWRAHP
;
A
#
# COMPACT_ATOMS: atom_id res chain seq x y z
N MET A 1 -18.33 13.43 -6.39
CA MET A 1 -18.54 12.68 -5.12
C MET A 1 -17.27 12.87 -4.31
N THR A 2 -17.09 12.29 -3.12
CA THR A 2 -15.76 12.28 -2.49
C THR A 2 -15.12 10.94 -2.85
N ASP A 3 -13.96 10.97 -3.53
CA ASP A 3 -13.20 9.78 -3.88
C ASP A 3 -12.96 8.93 -2.63
N LYS A 4 -13.48 7.69 -2.62
CA LYS A 4 -13.40 6.78 -1.47
C LYS A 4 -12.04 6.09 -1.33
N LEU A 5 -11.08 6.40 -2.18
CA LEU A 5 -9.71 5.88 -2.09
C LEU A 5 -8.65 6.98 -2.21
N ALA A 6 -9.02 8.24 -1.95
CA ALA A 6 -8.13 9.39 -2.15
C ALA A 6 -6.80 9.25 -1.39
N HIS A 7 -6.84 8.92 -0.10
CA HIS A 7 -5.66 8.75 0.73
C HIS A 7 -4.92 7.45 0.42
N VAL A 8 -5.64 6.38 0.07
CA VAL A 8 -5.03 5.10 -0.38
C VAL A 8 -4.22 5.29 -1.66
N LYS A 9 -4.75 6.03 -2.64
CA LYS A 9 -4.04 6.40 -3.87
C LYS A 9 -2.80 7.23 -3.58
N GLN A 10 -2.90 8.22 -2.67
CA GLN A 10 -1.74 9.01 -2.24
C GLN A 10 -0.67 8.15 -1.57
N PHE A 11 -1.06 7.24 -0.66
CA PHE A 11 -0.15 6.28 -0.04
C PHE A 11 0.55 5.41 -1.09
N PHE A 12 -0.22 4.84 -2.03
CA PHE A 12 0.32 4.03 -3.12
C PHE A 12 1.38 4.79 -3.94
N VAL A 13 1.07 6.02 -4.36
CA VAL A 13 2.01 6.88 -5.11
C VAL A 13 3.27 7.16 -4.29
N GLY A 14 3.12 7.48 -3.00
CA GLY A 14 4.25 7.71 -2.10
C GLY A 14 5.20 6.50 -2.03
N VAL A 15 4.66 5.29 -1.88
CA VAL A 15 5.44 4.05 -1.86
C VAL A 15 6.12 3.81 -3.21
N VAL A 16 5.42 4.00 -4.32
CA VAL A 16 5.99 3.83 -5.67
C VAL A 16 7.17 4.77 -5.90
N LEU A 17 7.03 6.06 -5.54
CA LEU A 17 8.07 7.07 -5.72
C LEU A 17 9.30 6.81 -4.83
N ASP A 18 9.10 6.37 -3.58
CA ASP A 18 10.21 5.94 -2.71
C ASP A 18 11.01 4.80 -3.35
N GLY A 19 10.33 3.78 -3.87
CA GLY A 19 10.98 2.67 -4.58
C GLY A 19 11.71 3.09 -5.86
N PHE A 20 11.21 4.08 -6.60
CA PHE A 20 11.96 4.66 -7.72
C PHE A 20 13.20 5.42 -7.25
N GLY A 21 13.08 6.22 -6.19
CA GLY A 21 14.20 6.93 -5.58
C GLY A 21 15.33 6.00 -5.19
N GLN A 22 15.01 4.94 -4.44
CA GLN A 22 16.00 3.95 -4.00
C GLN A 22 16.70 3.27 -5.19
N ARG A 23 15.93 2.76 -6.16
CA ARG A 23 16.48 2.11 -7.36
C ARG A 23 17.38 3.01 -8.19
N LYS A 24 17.08 4.32 -8.25
CA LYS A 24 17.89 5.28 -9.01
C LYS A 24 19.30 5.42 -8.44
N PHE A 25 19.49 5.29 -7.13
CA PHE A 25 20.79 5.46 -6.48
C PHE A 25 21.56 4.16 -6.28
N THR A 26 20.87 3.04 -5.98
CA THR A 26 21.53 1.76 -5.66
C THR A 26 21.48 0.74 -6.80
N GLY A 27 20.67 0.97 -7.84
CA GLY A 27 20.31 -0.04 -8.82
C GLY A 27 19.37 -1.11 -8.23
N ILE A 28 18.74 -1.92 -9.09
CA ILE A 28 17.82 -3.00 -8.67
C ILE A 28 18.57 -4.10 -7.91
N GLU A 29 19.77 -4.45 -8.35
CA GLU A 29 20.60 -5.50 -7.74
C GLU A 29 21.12 -5.12 -6.34
N GLY A 30 21.14 -3.83 -6.03
CA GLY A 30 21.55 -3.32 -4.71
C GLY A 30 20.41 -3.20 -3.69
N LEU A 31 19.17 -3.53 -4.07
CA LEU A 31 18.05 -3.52 -3.12
C LEU A 31 18.03 -4.79 -2.27
N SER A 32 17.67 -4.64 -1.01
CA SER A 32 17.42 -5.77 -0.12
C SER A 32 16.20 -6.58 -0.59
N VAL A 33 16.17 -7.88 -0.25
CA VAL A 33 15.18 -8.85 -0.77
C VAL A 33 13.75 -8.46 -0.36
N ASP A 34 13.59 -7.90 0.83
CA ASP A 34 12.32 -7.38 1.34
C ASP A 34 11.79 -6.20 0.50
N LEU A 35 12.64 -5.24 0.13
CA LEU A 35 12.27 -4.12 -0.74
C LEU A 35 11.89 -4.61 -2.14
N LEU A 36 12.66 -5.56 -2.69
CA LEU A 36 12.33 -6.20 -3.97
C LEU A 36 10.97 -6.90 -3.90
N TYR A 37 10.68 -7.62 -2.81
CA TYR A 37 9.39 -8.26 -2.62
C TYR A 37 8.24 -7.24 -2.56
N ILE A 38 8.39 -6.17 -1.79
CA ILE A 38 7.36 -5.12 -1.69
C ILE A 38 7.09 -4.50 -3.06
N HIS A 39 8.12 -4.02 -3.76
CA HIS A 39 7.93 -3.29 -5.01
C HIS A 39 7.55 -4.18 -6.21
N ASN A 40 7.90 -5.48 -6.19
CA ASN A 40 7.61 -6.39 -7.30
C ASN A 40 6.37 -7.27 -7.06
N LYS A 41 5.87 -7.36 -5.82
CA LYS A 41 4.71 -8.22 -5.48
C LYS A 41 3.61 -7.44 -4.76
N VAL A 42 3.93 -6.82 -3.62
CA VAL A 42 2.91 -6.16 -2.77
C VAL A 42 2.33 -4.92 -3.44
N VAL A 43 3.18 -4.04 -3.98
CA VAL A 43 2.76 -2.80 -4.64
C VAL A 43 1.91 -3.07 -5.88
N PRO A 44 2.30 -3.98 -6.81
CA PRO A 44 1.42 -4.39 -7.91
C PRO A 44 0.07 -4.95 -7.45
N ALA A 45 0.05 -5.81 -6.41
CA ALA A 45 -1.21 -6.35 -5.90
C ALA A 45 -2.11 -5.27 -5.27
N LEU A 46 -1.53 -4.27 -4.60
CA LEU A 46 -2.28 -3.10 -4.11
C LEU A 46 -2.84 -2.28 -5.29
N TYR A 47 -2.07 -2.10 -6.36
CA TYR A 47 -2.56 -1.42 -7.56
C TYR A 47 -3.76 -2.16 -8.18
N ASP A 48 -3.70 -3.49 -8.29
CA ASP A 48 -4.81 -4.30 -8.80
C ASP A 48 -6.07 -4.18 -7.92
N ALA A 49 -5.90 -4.10 -6.60
CA ALA A 49 -7.00 -3.84 -5.67
C ALA A 49 -7.61 -2.45 -5.88
N ILE A 50 -6.79 -1.41 -6.02
CA ILE A 50 -7.26 -0.06 -6.33
C ILE A 50 -8.00 -0.04 -7.68
N LYS A 51 -7.46 -0.69 -8.72
CA LYS A 51 -8.09 -0.77 -10.05
C LYS A 51 -9.42 -1.52 -10.05
N SER A 52 -9.58 -2.47 -9.13
CA SER A 52 -10.85 -3.19 -8.97
C SER A 52 -11.95 -2.28 -8.41
N ASP A 53 -11.60 -1.39 -7.49
CA ASP A 53 -12.52 -0.41 -6.89
C ASP A 53 -12.66 0.88 -7.74
N ASP A 54 -11.63 1.21 -8.55
CA ASP A 54 -11.57 2.33 -9.49
C ASP A 54 -10.90 1.91 -10.82
N PRO A 55 -11.67 1.37 -11.78
CA PRO A 55 -11.13 0.90 -13.06
C PRO A 55 -10.51 2.01 -13.91
N ALA A 56 -10.87 3.27 -13.68
CA ALA A 56 -10.34 4.40 -14.44
C ALA A 56 -8.99 4.89 -13.90
N TYR A 57 -8.60 4.47 -12.69
CA TYR A 57 -7.37 4.92 -12.06
C TYR A 57 -6.14 4.68 -12.95
N ASP A 58 -5.36 5.75 -13.15
CA ASP A 58 -4.09 5.75 -13.87
C ASP A 58 -3.09 6.69 -13.17
N PRO A 59 -2.24 6.16 -12.28
CA PRO A 59 -1.27 6.97 -11.54
C PRO A 59 -0.22 7.59 -12.46
N HIS A 60 0.08 6.99 -13.61
CA HIS A 60 1.07 7.55 -14.53
C HIS A 60 0.55 8.85 -15.16
N ASN A 61 -0.70 8.83 -15.61
CA ASN A 61 -1.33 10.01 -16.20
C ASN A 61 -1.50 11.14 -15.19
N GLU A 62 -1.84 10.83 -13.94
CA GLU A 62 -1.93 11.82 -12.86
C GLU A 62 -0.55 12.43 -12.53
N ILE A 63 0.50 11.62 -12.37
CA ILE A 63 1.83 12.10 -11.94
C ILE A 63 2.59 12.80 -13.06
N VAL A 64 2.58 12.25 -14.27
CA VAL A 64 3.42 12.73 -15.38
C VAL A 64 2.71 13.79 -16.20
N HIS A 65 1.39 13.66 -16.39
CA HIS A 65 0.62 14.55 -17.24
C HIS A 65 -0.27 15.53 -16.45
N GLY A 66 -0.28 15.44 -15.11
CA GLY A 66 -1.08 16.33 -14.27
C GLY A 66 -2.59 16.19 -14.50
N ALA A 67 -3.02 15.02 -14.97
CA ALA A 67 -4.44 14.74 -15.20
C ALA A 67 -5.22 14.84 -13.89
N ALA A 68 -6.50 15.21 -13.99
CA ALA A 68 -7.39 15.18 -12.83
C ALA A 68 -7.53 13.74 -12.32
N GLY A 69 -7.52 13.60 -10.99
CA GLY A 69 -7.72 12.31 -10.34
C GLY A 69 -9.07 11.68 -10.66
N THR A 70 -9.13 10.36 -10.53
CA THR A 70 -10.35 9.55 -10.67
C THR A 70 -11.04 9.37 -9.33
N GLU A 71 -12.36 9.10 -9.32
CA GLU A 71 -13.13 8.88 -8.10
C GLU A 71 -13.52 7.40 -7.96
N ALA A 72 -13.03 6.75 -6.90
CA ALA A 72 -13.45 5.40 -6.56
C ALA A 72 -14.87 5.40 -5.98
N THR A 73 -15.70 4.42 -6.39
CA THR A 73 -17.09 4.30 -5.91
C THR A 73 -17.22 3.41 -4.67
N GLY A 74 -16.19 2.61 -4.38
CA GLY A 74 -16.13 1.67 -3.27
C GLY A 74 -14.69 1.46 -2.77
N THR A 75 -14.56 0.61 -1.77
CA THR A 75 -13.29 0.28 -1.09
C THR A 75 -13.15 -1.23 -0.89
N GLY A 76 -13.98 -2.03 -1.55
CA GLY A 76 -14.17 -3.44 -1.23
C GLY A 76 -12.91 -4.28 -1.47
N ALA A 77 -12.28 -4.10 -2.63
CA ALA A 77 -11.07 -4.82 -2.99
C ALA A 77 -9.88 -4.38 -2.11
N VAL A 78 -9.75 -3.08 -1.84
CA VAL A 78 -8.70 -2.56 -0.94
C VAL A 78 -8.89 -3.06 0.49
N ARG A 79 -10.12 -3.08 1.02
CA ARG A 79 -10.43 -3.64 2.34
C ARG A 79 -10.01 -5.12 2.43
N TRP A 80 -10.38 -5.92 1.42
CA TRP A 80 -9.99 -7.33 1.35
C TRP A 80 -8.48 -7.51 1.30
N PHE A 81 -7.78 -6.68 0.52
CA PHE A 81 -6.32 -6.71 0.46
C PHE A 81 -5.68 -6.45 1.84
N VAL A 82 -6.22 -5.49 2.62
CA VAL A 82 -5.72 -5.24 3.97
C VAL A 82 -5.98 -6.41 4.91
N GLU A 83 -7.14 -7.07 4.81
CA GLU A 83 -7.45 -8.29 5.59
C GLU A 83 -6.49 -9.43 5.26
N LEU A 84 -6.14 -9.62 3.98
CA LEU A 84 -5.14 -10.59 3.54
C LEU A 84 -3.77 -10.33 4.18
N LEU A 85 -3.35 -9.06 4.23
CA LEU A 85 -2.08 -8.68 4.88
C LEU A 85 -2.11 -8.88 6.40
N GLU A 86 -3.26 -8.69 7.06
CA GLU A 86 -3.40 -9.01 8.49
C GLU A 86 -3.31 -10.52 8.76
N ALA A 87 -3.88 -11.34 7.88
CA ALA A 87 -3.73 -12.79 7.96
C ALA A 87 -2.27 -13.22 7.74
N ASP A 88 -1.60 -12.69 6.70
CA ASP A 88 -0.18 -12.98 6.45
C ASP A 88 0.70 -12.54 7.62
N ARG A 89 0.45 -11.36 8.21
CA ARG A 89 1.14 -10.91 9.43
C ARG A 89 1.06 -11.95 10.54
N ALA A 90 -0.13 -12.51 10.79
CA ALA A 90 -0.31 -13.52 11.83
C ALA A 90 0.52 -14.78 11.54
N PHE A 91 0.52 -15.26 10.29
CA PHE A 91 1.30 -16.43 9.88
C PHE A 91 2.81 -16.19 9.91
N GLN A 92 3.29 -15.04 9.44
CA GLN A 92 4.71 -14.71 9.45
C GLN A 92 5.23 -14.48 10.86
N GLY A 93 4.41 -13.92 11.75
CA GLY A 93 4.76 -13.73 13.17
C GLY A 93 4.99 -15.04 13.91
N LEU A 94 4.35 -16.14 13.49
CA LEU A 94 4.62 -17.48 14.02
C LEU A 94 5.97 -18.06 13.56
N LYS A 95 6.53 -17.54 12.45
CA LYS A 95 7.79 -18.03 11.87
C LYS A 95 8.98 -17.23 12.38
N ASP A 96 8.98 -15.93 12.12
CA ASP A 96 10.09 -15.02 12.46
C ASP A 96 9.63 -13.56 12.42
N GLU A 97 9.39 -12.99 13.60
CA GLU A 97 9.01 -11.58 13.80
C GLU A 97 10.19 -10.59 13.74
N THR A 98 11.40 -11.09 13.47
CA THR A 98 12.64 -10.30 13.39
C THR A 98 13.18 -10.17 11.97
N CYS A 99 12.69 -10.97 11.03
CA CYS A 99 13.12 -10.86 9.63
C CYS A 99 12.76 -9.48 9.05
N GLU A 100 13.63 -8.97 8.18
CA GLU A 100 13.53 -7.60 7.64
C GLU A 100 12.19 -7.33 6.93
N LEU A 101 11.70 -8.33 6.20
CA LEU A 101 10.40 -8.26 5.53
C LEU A 101 9.25 -8.11 6.54
N TYR A 102 9.24 -8.91 7.61
CA TYR A 102 8.22 -8.78 8.65
C TYR A 102 8.28 -7.41 9.31
N VAL A 103 9.50 -6.95 9.63
CA VAL A 103 9.70 -5.65 10.27
C VAL A 103 9.13 -4.54 9.40
N ARG A 104 9.49 -4.51 8.12
CA ARG A 104 9.05 -3.47 7.18
C ARG A 104 7.56 -3.52 6.89
N MET A 105 7.00 -4.72 6.75
CA MET A 105 5.59 -4.89 6.41
C MET A 105 4.65 -4.67 7.58
N TYR A 106 5.03 -5.14 8.78
CA TYR A 106 4.07 -5.40 9.86
C TYR A 106 4.48 -4.91 11.26
N LYS A 107 5.76 -4.59 11.48
CA LYS A 107 6.23 -4.21 12.82
C LYS A 107 6.23 -2.69 12.96
N SER A 108 5.17 -2.17 13.56
CA SER A 108 5.08 -0.76 13.95
C SER A 108 6.25 -0.36 14.84
N CYS A 109 6.92 0.75 14.52
CA CYS A 109 7.86 1.41 15.42
C CYS A 109 7.43 2.85 15.70
N ALA A 110 7.83 3.40 16.85
CA ALA A 110 7.41 4.72 17.30
C ALA A 110 7.84 5.89 16.38
N GLN A 111 8.83 5.67 15.50
CA GLN A 111 9.40 6.72 14.65
C GLN A 111 8.87 6.69 13.22
N ASN A 112 8.66 5.52 12.62
CA ASN A 112 8.42 5.41 11.17
C ASN A 112 7.21 4.54 10.77
N GLY A 113 6.47 3.93 11.71
CA GLY A 113 5.39 2.99 11.37
C GLY A 113 5.87 1.81 10.49
N CYS A 114 4.93 1.05 9.92
CA CYS A 114 5.20 0.03 8.90
C CYS A 114 4.27 0.17 7.69
N PHE A 115 4.50 -0.60 6.63
CA PHE A 115 3.66 -0.57 5.42
C PHE A 115 2.17 -0.75 5.75
N LEU A 116 1.83 -1.77 6.55
CA LEU A 116 0.45 -2.07 6.90
C LEU A 116 -0.19 -0.95 7.74
N ASP A 117 0.56 -0.29 8.62
CA ASP A 117 0.05 0.84 9.41
C ASP A 117 -0.31 2.02 8.51
N GLY A 118 0.58 2.36 7.57
CA GLY A 118 0.36 3.44 6.61
C GLY A 118 -0.88 3.18 5.75
N LEU A 119 -1.02 1.96 5.23
CA LEU A 119 -2.17 1.57 4.42
C LEU A 119 -3.47 1.58 5.24
N ARG A 120 -3.46 1.11 6.49
CA ARG A 120 -4.63 1.16 7.37
C ARG A 120 -5.02 2.58 7.73
N ALA A 121 -4.05 3.45 7.97
CA ALA A 121 -4.30 4.86 8.25
C ALA A 121 -4.95 5.54 7.04
N ALA A 122 -4.44 5.29 5.84
CA ALA A 122 -5.01 5.78 4.60
C ALA A 122 -6.45 5.28 4.40
N LEU A 123 -6.68 3.97 4.52
CA LEU A 123 -8.01 3.39 4.36
C LEU A 123 -9.00 3.88 5.43
N ARG A 124 -8.57 4.10 6.67
CA ARG A 124 -9.44 4.69 7.71
C ARG A 124 -9.80 6.15 7.45
N ALA A 125 -8.90 6.91 6.83
CA ALA A 125 -9.18 8.30 6.45
C ALA A 125 -10.23 8.38 5.33
N ASP A 126 -10.13 7.47 4.36
CA ASP A 126 -11.10 7.38 3.26
C ASP A 126 -12.43 6.71 3.67
N ASP A 127 -12.36 5.76 4.61
CA ASP A 127 -13.48 4.91 5.00
C ASP A 127 -13.50 4.65 6.52
N PRO A 128 -13.93 5.65 7.32
CA PRO A 128 -13.92 5.56 8.78
C PRO A 128 -14.80 4.44 9.33
N ALA A 129 -15.81 4.00 8.57
CA ALA A 129 -16.77 2.99 8.99
C ALA A 129 -16.25 1.55 8.84
N TRP A 130 -15.16 1.33 8.11
CA TRP A 130 -14.65 -0.01 7.76
C TRP A 130 -14.47 -0.95 8.98
N ARG A 131 -14.09 -0.45 10.15
CA ARG A 131 -14.05 -1.24 11.42
C ARG A 131 -14.88 -0.65 12.55
N ALA A 132 -15.78 0.27 12.23
CA ALA A 132 -16.63 0.90 13.24
C ALA A 132 -17.81 0.01 13.69
N HIS A 133 -17.97 -1.17 13.09
CA HIS A 133 -18.96 -2.15 13.51
C HIS A 133 -18.28 -3.36 14.18
N PRO A 134 -18.64 -3.68 15.44
CA PRO A 134 -18.20 -4.90 16.13
C PRO A 134 -18.80 -6.16 15.52
#